data_AF-A0A7X5QHX9-F1
#
_entry.id   AF-A0A7X5QHX9-F1
#
_cell.length_a   1.000
_cell.length_b   1.000
_cell.length_c   1.000
_cell.angle_alpha   90.00
_cell.angle_beta   90.00
_cell.angle_gamma   90.00
#
_symmetry.space_group_name_H-M   'P 1'
#
loop_
_entity.id
_entity.type
_entity.pdbx_description
1 polymer ?
#
loop_
_entity_poly.entity_id
_entity_poly.type
_entity_poly.pdbx_seq_one_letter_code
_entity_poly.pdbx_strand_id
1 'polypeptide(L)'
;DLDEWPLGGESLWVRLARPYAGSTYGFHWPLVQGTEVAVAFEQGNPDRPYIAHALHDSRHEDHVTRYNYKRNVLRTPANNKLRMDDERGKEHIKLSTEYGGKSQLNLGHLVDGQRPHPNKRGEGFELRTDDWGAIRAGKGLFISADQQTKASGQQLDMSVVIEQLETALSIAKSLSKAAEIGQGKPGDSAGQAVLNQALEGLKKPGILMHAPQGIGIISPEAVRVASGNHSVGVIAGKNADISALKDITAVGGESVSLFAQKSGMKLFAHQGKLEIQAQDDELSMLAKKDIDITSAEGKVTISASREIVLSSGGGYIRIKDGNIELGCPGNILLKAANIQKMGAENVNAPAPALPRGFSGFFTLKDQDSGQVLPHKRYRITTADGQVFEGVSDENGKTVEIHTATPDKLNIEHF
;
A
#
# COMPACT_ATOMS: atom_id res chain seq x y z
N ASP A 1 -42.89 -50.05 -30.39
CA ASP A 1 -42.97 -48.70 -30.94
C ASP A 1 -42.53 -47.74 -29.84
N LEU A 2 -41.20 -47.57 -29.72
CA LEU A 2 -40.54 -46.70 -28.73
C LEU A 2 -39.82 -45.54 -29.45
N ASP A 3 -39.96 -45.44 -30.77
CA ASP A 3 -39.19 -44.52 -31.62
C ASP A 3 -39.62 -43.06 -31.44
N GLU A 4 -40.81 -42.83 -30.85
CA GLU A 4 -41.33 -41.49 -30.48
C GLU A 4 -40.96 -41.05 -29.06
N TRP A 5 -40.33 -41.92 -28.24
CA TRP A 5 -40.01 -41.58 -26.85
C TRP A 5 -38.71 -40.75 -26.77
N PRO A 6 -38.62 -39.76 -25.87
CA PRO A 6 -37.39 -39.02 -25.68
C PRO A 6 -36.30 -39.94 -25.14
N LEU A 7 -35.07 -39.79 -25.66
CA LEU A 7 -33.88 -40.52 -25.21
C LEU A 7 -33.74 -40.48 -23.67
N GLY A 8 -33.75 -41.64 -23.03
CA GLY A 8 -33.72 -41.80 -21.56
C GLY A 8 -35.10 -41.81 -20.89
N GLY A 9 -36.17 -41.68 -21.66
CA GLY A 9 -37.56 -41.75 -21.22
C GLY A 9 -38.20 -43.12 -21.39
N GLU A 10 -37.55 -44.07 -22.09
CA GLU A 10 -38.07 -45.37 -22.52
C GLU A 10 -38.37 -46.35 -21.36
N SER A 11 -38.11 -45.92 -20.12
CA SER A 11 -38.41 -46.65 -18.88
C SER A 11 -38.92 -45.70 -17.79
N LEU A 12 -39.64 -46.24 -16.80
CA LEU A 12 -39.98 -45.50 -15.59
C LEU A 12 -38.71 -45.09 -14.82
N TRP A 13 -38.81 -43.97 -14.10
CA TRP A 13 -37.71 -43.49 -13.26
C TRP A 13 -37.36 -44.51 -12.17
N VAL A 14 -36.11 -44.97 -12.18
CA VAL A 14 -35.56 -45.87 -11.16
C VAL A 14 -34.73 -45.07 -10.15
N ARG A 15 -34.97 -45.26 -8.86
CA ARG A 15 -34.25 -44.54 -7.80
C ARG A 15 -32.80 -45.03 -7.67
N LEU A 16 -31.88 -44.12 -7.39
CA LEU A 16 -30.49 -44.44 -7.06
C LEU A 16 -30.31 -44.65 -5.55
N ALA A 17 -29.78 -45.80 -5.15
CA ALA A 17 -29.31 -46.03 -3.78
C ALA A 17 -28.10 -45.12 -3.50
N ARG A 18 -28.12 -44.43 -2.36
CA ARG A 18 -27.09 -43.47 -1.98
C ARG A 18 -26.43 -43.89 -0.66
N PRO A 19 -25.10 -43.73 -0.51
CA PRO A 19 -24.41 -44.04 0.75
C PRO A 19 -24.93 -43.26 1.95
N TYR A 20 -25.43 -42.04 1.73
CA TYR A 20 -26.02 -41.19 2.76
C TYR A 20 -27.16 -40.37 2.14
N ALA A 21 -28.36 -40.42 2.74
CA ALA A 21 -29.54 -39.69 2.28
C ALA A 21 -30.52 -39.40 3.44
N GLY A 22 -31.21 -38.27 3.33
CA GLY A 22 -32.29 -37.81 4.19
C GLY A 22 -33.16 -36.78 3.46
N SER A 23 -34.13 -36.18 4.16
CA SER A 23 -35.06 -35.23 3.54
C SER A 23 -34.40 -33.93 3.03
N THR A 24 -33.32 -33.48 3.69
CA THR A 24 -32.61 -32.23 3.36
C THR A 24 -31.09 -32.40 3.22
N TYR A 25 -30.58 -33.63 3.26
CA TYR A 25 -29.14 -33.93 3.25
C TYR A 25 -28.83 -35.25 2.52
N GLY A 26 -27.58 -35.45 2.09
CA GLY A 26 -27.12 -36.70 1.47
C GLY A 26 -25.98 -36.51 0.47
N PHE A 27 -25.61 -37.58 -0.22
CA PHE A 27 -24.72 -37.53 -1.40
C PHE A 27 -25.55 -37.36 -2.68
N HIS A 28 -25.55 -36.15 -3.22
CA HIS A 28 -26.33 -35.78 -4.40
C HIS A 28 -25.43 -35.74 -5.65
N TRP A 29 -24.91 -36.92 -6.05
CA TRP A 29 -24.15 -37.07 -7.30
C TRP A 29 -25.04 -37.71 -8.36
N PRO A 30 -25.63 -36.93 -9.28
CA PRO A 30 -26.51 -37.48 -10.31
C PRO A 30 -25.71 -38.33 -11.30
N LEU A 31 -26.36 -39.37 -11.81
CA LEU A 31 -25.84 -40.11 -12.95
C LEU A 31 -25.98 -39.24 -14.20
N VAL A 32 -24.98 -39.31 -15.08
CA VAL A 32 -25.03 -38.65 -16.39
C VAL A 32 -25.36 -39.67 -17.46
N GLN A 33 -25.98 -39.21 -18.55
CA GLN A 33 -26.29 -40.07 -19.70
C GLN A 33 -25.05 -40.85 -20.13
N GLY A 34 -25.23 -42.15 -20.39
CA GLY A 34 -24.14 -43.07 -20.76
C GLY A 34 -23.40 -43.70 -19.57
N THR A 35 -23.77 -43.38 -18.33
CA THR A 35 -23.22 -44.08 -17.14
C THR A 35 -23.81 -45.49 -17.06
N GLU A 36 -22.96 -46.50 -17.09
CA GLU A 36 -23.37 -47.87 -16.83
C GLU A 36 -23.70 -48.06 -15.35
N VAL A 37 -24.80 -48.77 -15.07
CA VAL A 37 -25.30 -48.98 -13.72
C VAL A 37 -25.71 -50.42 -13.47
N ALA A 38 -25.48 -50.89 -12.25
CA ALA A 38 -26.03 -52.14 -11.75
C ALA A 38 -27.41 -51.90 -11.15
N VAL A 39 -28.43 -52.58 -11.65
CA VAL A 39 -29.79 -52.56 -11.09
C VAL A 39 -29.96 -53.75 -10.15
N ALA A 40 -30.46 -53.46 -8.95
CA ALA A 40 -30.85 -54.45 -7.96
C ALA A 40 -32.34 -54.29 -7.62
N PHE A 41 -32.88 -55.23 -6.87
CA PHE A 41 -34.31 -55.33 -6.61
C PHE A 41 -34.56 -55.44 -5.11
N GLU A 42 -35.47 -54.63 -4.57
CA GLU A 42 -35.83 -54.71 -3.15
C GLU A 42 -36.28 -56.13 -2.80
N GLN A 43 -35.56 -56.80 -1.89
CA GLN A 43 -35.86 -58.19 -1.48
C GLN A 43 -35.95 -59.18 -2.66
N GLY A 44 -35.28 -58.89 -3.77
CA GLY A 44 -35.34 -59.70 -4.99
C GLY A 44 -36.63 -59.56 -5.80
N ASN A 45 -37.49 -58.57 -5.50
CA ASN A 45 -38.74 -58.32 -6.23
C ASN A 45 -38.49 -57.56 -7.55
N PRO A 46 -38.68 -58.18 -8.73
CA PRO A 46 -38.45 -57.55 -10.03
C PRO A 46 -39.25 -56.27 -10.28
N ASP A 47 -40.39 -56.10 -9.60
CA ASP A 47 -41.26 -54.92 -9.74
C ASP A 47 -40.75 -53.70 -8.93
N ARG A 48 -39.68 -53.87 -8.14
CA ARG A 48 -39.09 -52.81 -7.29
C ARG A 48 -37.60 -52.61 -7.57
N PRO A 49 -37.23 -52.24 -8.81
CA PRO A 49 -35.85 -51.96 -9.15
C PRO A 49 -35.33 -50.73 -8.43
N TYR A 50 -34.03 -50.73 -8.14
CA TYR A 50 -33.27 -49.55 -7.78
C TYR A 50 -31.85 -49.68 -8.35
N ILE A 51 -31.23 -48.54 -8.67
CA ILE A 51 -29.84 -48.51 -9.09
C ILE A 51 -28.97 -48.69 -7.85
N ALA A 52 -28.16 -49.75 -7.81
CA ALA A 52 -27.31 -50.08 -6.68
C ALA A 52 -25.94 -49.38 -6.77
N HIS A 53 -25.31 -49.39 -7.95
CA HIS A 53 -23.97 -48.84 -8.18
C HIS A 53 -23.84 -48.29 -9.60
N ALA A 54 -22.94 -47.33 -9.79
CA ALA A 54 -22.37 -47.01 -11.10
C ALA A 54 -21.15 -47.89 -11.34
N LEU A 55 -20.93 -48.28 -12.60
CA LEU A 55 -19.85 -49.18 -12.99
C LEU A 55 -18.84 -48.47 -13.88
N HIS A 56 -17.59 -48.93 -13.77
CA HIS A 56 -16.53 -48.63 -14.74
C HIS A 56 -16.41 -49.79 -15.72
N ASP A 57 -16.09 -49.49 -16.97
CA ASP A 57 -15.91 -50.46 -18.04
C ASP A 57 -14.59 -50.19 -18.78
N SER A 58 -14.25 -51.01 -19.80
CA SER A 58 -12.99 -50.86 -20.56
C SER A 58 -12.88 -49.58 -21.40
N ARG A 59 -13.99 -48.89 -21.65
CA ARG A 59 -14.09 -47.59 -22.34
C ARG A 59 -14.19 -46.43 -21.34
N HIS A 60 -14.71 -46.68 -20.13
CA HIS A 60 -14.88 -45.72 -19.03
C HIS A 60 -14.14 -46.17 -17.77
N GLU A 61 -12.81 -46.22 -17.86
CA GLU A 61 -11.94 -46.72 -16.78
C GLU A 61 -11.97 -45.84 -15.52
N ASP A 62 -11.68 -46.46 -14.37
CA ASP A 62 -11.44 -45.75 -13.12
C ASP A 62 -10.19 -44.86 -13.22
N HIS A 63 -10.25 -43.66 -12.66
CA HIS A 63 -9.11 -42.75 -12.58
C HIS A 63 -8.08 -43.15 -11.53
N VAL A 64 -8.47 -44.00 -10.57
CA VAL A 64 -7.58 -44.66 -9.63
C VAL A 64 -7.28 -46.06 -10.17
N THR A 65 -6.02 -46.28 -10.49
CA THR A 65 -5.46 -47.48 -11.11
C THR A 65 -4.32 -48.01 -10.23
N ARG A 66 -3.77 -49.17 -10.60
CA ARG A 66 -2.58 -49.73 -9.93
C ARG A 66 -1.36 -48.79 -9.91
N TYR A 67 -1.28 -47.80 -10.80
CA TYR A 67 -0.15 -46.88 -10.86
C TYR A 67 -0.28 -45.68 -9.91
N ASN A 68 -1.48 -45.42 -9.40
CA ASN A 68 -1.78 -44.30 -8.51
C ASN A 68 -2.75 -44.72 -7.39
N TYR A 69 -2.65 -45.97 -6.94
CA TYR A 69 -3.55 -46.64 -5.99
C TYR A 69 -3.63 -45.99 -4.60
N LYS A 70 -2.73 -45.05 -4.28
CA LYS A 70 -2.75 -44.25 -3.06
C LYS A 70 -3.58 -42.98 -3.19
N ARG A 71 -4.22 -42.75 -4.34
CA ARG A 71 -5.09 -41.60 -4.58
C ARG A 71 -6.53 -41.92 -4.27
N ASN A 72 -7.17 -40.99 -3.58
CA ASN A 72 -8.59 -40.90 -3.38
C ASN A 72 -9.09 -39.68 -4.15
N VAL A 73 -10.05 -39.86 -5.06
CA VAL A 73 -10.51 -38.77 -5.93
C VAL A 73 -12.03 -38.73 -5.99
N LEU A 74 -12.62 -37.61 -5.58
CA LEU A 74 -13.97 -37.22 -5.96
C LEU A 74 -13.88 -36.33 -7.19
N ARG A 75 -14.42 -36.79 -8.32
CA ARG A 75 -14.31 -36.11 -9.62
C ARG A 75 -15.66 -36.01 -10.31
N THR A 76 -15.99 -34.81 -10.77
CA THR A 76 -17.16 -34.56 -11.64
C THR A 76 -16.77 -34.66 -13.13
N PRO A 77 -17.73 -34.84 -14.06
CA PRO A 77 -17.46 -34.87 -15.50
C PRO A 77 -16.72 -33.63 -16.02
N ALA A 78 -17.07 -32.44 -15.51
CA ALA A 78 -16.40 -31.18 -15.81
C ALA A 78 -15.02 -31.02 -15.14
N ASN A 79 -14.48 -32.10 -14.56
CA ASN A 79 -13.18 -32.16 -13.92
C ASN A 79 -13.03 -31.27 -12.66
N ASN A 80 -14.15 -30.89 -12.02
CA ASN A 80 -14.10 -30.44 -10.63
C ASN A 80 -13.66 -31.62 -9.76
N LYS A 81 -12.64 -31.41 -8.92
CA LYS A 81 -11.95 -32.47 -8.20
C LYS A 81 -11.67 -32.09 -6.77
N LEU A 82 -11.92 -33.03 -5.86
CA LEU A 82 -11.26 -33.15 -4.57
C LEU A 82 -10.38 -34.41 -4.61
N ARG A 83 -9.06 -34.23 -4.57
CA ARG A 83 -8.08 -35.32 -4.59
C ARG A 83 -7.30 -35.32 -3.28
N MET A 84 -7.12 -36.49 -2.70
CA MET A 84 -6.23 -36.75 -1.56
C MET A 84 -5.26 -37.86 -1.97
N ASP A 85 -3.96 -37.66 -1.79
CA ASP A 85 -2.93 -38.67 -2.08
C ASP A 85 -2.25 -39.07 -0.78
N ASP A 86 -2.24 -40.37 -0.48
CA ASP A 86 -1.76 -40.96 0.78
C ASP A 86 -0.35 -41.55 0.65
N GLU A 87 0.39 -41.25 -0.42
CA GLU A 87 1.80 -41.62 -0.51
C GLU A 87 2.60 -41.00 0.65
N ARG A 88 3.11 -41.86 1.54
CA ARG A 88 3.81 -41.44 2.76
C ARG A 88 5.00 -40.52 2.45
N GLY A 89 5.05 -39.37 3.11
CA GLY A 89 6.04 -38.31 2.89
C GLY A 89 5.79 -37.46 1.65
N LYS A 90 4.69 -37.71 0.91
CA LYS A 90 4.26 -36.96 -0.27
C LYS A 90 2.74 -36.72 -0.25
N GLU A 91 2.17 -36.68 0.95
CA GLU A 91 0.74 -36.50 1.15
C GLU A 91 0.32 -35.13 0.63
N HIS A 92 -0.82 -35.07 -0.05
CA HIS A 92 -1.38 -33.81 -0.49
C HIS A 92 -2.88 -33.85 -0.69
N ILE A 93 -3.49 -32.66 -0.58
CA ILE A 93 -4.90 -32.42 -0.90
C ILE A 93 -4.97 -31.40 -2.03
N LYS A 94 -5.84 -31.65 -3.01
CA LYS A 94 -6.12 -30.75 -4.12
C LYS A 94 -7.62 -30.57 -4.29
N LEU A 95 -8.08 -29.33 -4.17
CA LEU A 95 -9.41 -28.90 -4.59
C LEU A 95 -9.27 -28.06 -5.85
N SER A 96 -9.95 -28.45 -6.93
CA SER A 96 -9.76 -27.85 -8.26
C SER A 96 -11.07 -27.74 -9.02
N THR A 97 -11.23 -26.65 -9.75
CA THR A 97 -12.08 -26.56 -10.94
C THR A 97 -11.21 -26.34 -12.19
N GLU A 98 -11.77 -26.42 -13.40
CA GLU A 98 -11.08 -26.01 -14.64
C GLU A 98 -11.34 -24.54 -14.99
N TYR A 99 -12.44 -23.97 -14.47
CA TYR A 99 -12.76 -22.55 -14.67
C TYR A 99 -11.63 -21.64 -14.13
N GLY A 100 -11.43 -20.48 -14.76
CA GLY A 100 -10.40 -19.52 -14.37
C GLY A 100 -8.97 -20.07 -14.47
N GLY A 101 -8.67 -20.83 -15.52
CA GLY A 101 -7.33 -21.37 -15.77
C GLY A 101 -6.89 -22.44 -14.76
N LYS A 102 -7.86 -23.18 -14.23
CA LYS A 102 -7.82 -24.10 -13.08
C LYS A 102 -7.60 -23.43 -11.73
N SER A 103 -8.61 -22.72 -11.23
CA SER A 103 -8.64 -22.22 -9.86
C SER A 103 -8.55 -23.38 -8.86
N GLN A 104 -7.57 -23.30 -7.95
CA GLN A 104 -7.15 -24.42 -7.10
C GLN A 104 -6.70 -23.99 -5.70
N LEU A 105 -7.03 -24.84 -4.72
CA LEU A 105 -6.35 -24.93 -3.42
C LEU A 105 -5.56 -26.24 -3.37
N ASN A 106 -4.25 -26.15 -3.21
CA ASN A 106 -3.36 -27.31 -3.06
C ASN A 106 -2.65 -27.24 -1.70
N LEU A 107 -2.59 -28.35 -0.95
CA LEU A 107 -1.99 -28.46 0.38
C LEU A 107 -1.01 -29.64 0.42
N GLY A 108 0.15 -29.49 1.06
CA GLY A 108 1.12 -30.57 1.28
C GLY A 108 2.20 -30.65 0.20
N HIS A 109 2.37 -31.83 -0.40
CA HIS A 109 3.31 -32.09 -1.49
C HIS A 109 2.68 -31.80 -2.86
N LEU A 110 2.89 -30.60 -3.39
CA LEU A 110 2.23 -30.15 -4.62
C LEU A 110 2.91 -30.79 -5.83
N VAL A 111 2.11 -31.46 -6.67
CA VAL A 111 2.58 -32.11 -7.89
C VAL A 111 1.95 -31.51 -9.14
N ASP A 112 2.64 -31.63 -10.28
CA ASP A 112 2.17 -31.17 -11.58
C ASP A 112 1.10 -32.10 -12.20
N GLY A 113 0.76 -31.83 -13.46
CA GLY A 113 -0.24 -32.59 -14.22
C GLY A 113 0.32 -33.79 -14.99
N GLN A 114 1.62 -34.08 -14.91
CA GLN A 114 2.25 -35.14 -15.71
C GLN A 114 1.71 -36.52 -15.30
N ARG A 115 1.66 -37.43 -16.28
CA ARG A 115 1.19 -38.80 -16.12
C ARG A 115 2.20 -39.78 -16.73
N PRO A 116 2.35 -40.99 -16.17
CA PRO A 116 1.68 -41.51 -14.97
C PRO A 116 2.27 -40.99 -13.65
N HIS A 117 3.51 -40.48 -13.68
CA HIS A 117 4.25 -40.02 -12.50
C HIS A 117 4.35 -38.49 -12.53
N PRO A 118 3.57 -37.75 -11.71
CA PRO A 118 3.69 -36.31 -11.67
C PRO A 118 4.93 -35.89 -10.90
N ASN A 119 5.56 -34.80 -11.33
CA ASN A 119 6.71 -34.23 -10.63
C ASN A 119 6.28 -33.27 -9.54
N LYS A 120 7.09 -33.19 -8.48
CA LYS A 120 6.95 -32.17 -7.45
C LYS A 120 7.11 -30.78 -8.08
N ARG A 121 6.17 -29.88 -7.80
CA ARG A 121 6.22 -28.47 -8.20
C ARG A 121 6.29 -27.49 -7.04
N GLY A 122 6.04 -27.94 -5.81
CA GLY A 122 6.08 -27.09 -4.61
C GLY A 122 5.73 -27.83 -3.33
N GLU A 123 5.80 -27.12 -2.20
CA GLU A 123 5.42 -27.58 -0.87
C GLU A 123 4.67 -26.49 -0.11
N GLY A 124 3.86 -26.89 0.86
CA GLY A 124 3.10 -25.97 1.71
C GLY A 124 1.67 -25.84 1.21
N PHE A 125 1.20 -24.61 1.02
CA PHE A 125 -0.11 -24.35 0.44
C PHE A 125 0.00 -23.44 -0.79
N GLU A 126 -0.89 -23.64 -1.74
CA GLU A 126 -1.06 -22.75 -2.87
C GLU A 126 -2.55 -22.50 -3.09
N LEU A 127 -2.92 -21.22 -3.10
CA LEU A 127 -4.18 -20.74 -3.64
C LEU A 127 -3.87 -20.05 -4.96
N ARG A 128 -4.34 -20.61 -6.09
CA ARG A 128 -4.06 -20.06 -7.42
C ARG A 128 -5.30 -19.97 -8.30
N THR A 129 -5.28 -19.04 -9.25
CA THR A 129 -6.27 -18.86 -10.30
C THR A 129 -5.67 -17.97 -11.40
N ASP A 130 -6.13 -18.08 -12.64
CA ASP A 130 -5.74 -17.16 -13.73
C ASP A 130 -6.67 -15.92 -13.75
N ASP A 131 -7.82 -16.00 -13.07
CA ASP A 131 -8.73 -14.89 -12.83
C ASP A 131 -8.33 -14.07 -11.57
N TRP A 132 -9.24 -13.27 -11.03
CA TRP A 132 -9.01 -12.50 -9.80
C TRP A 132 -9.00 -13.37 -8.54
N GLY A 133 -8.12 -13.03 -7.60
CA GLY A 133 -8.14 -13.53 -6.22
C GLY A 133 -8.68 -12.48 -5.25
N ALA A 134 -9.52 -12.90 -4.30
CA ALA A 134 -9.99 -12.03 -3.23
C ALA A 134 -9.87 -12.75 -1.87
N ILE A 135 -9.18 -12.12 -0.92
CA ILE A 135 -9.13 -12.53 0.50
C ILE A 135 -9.82 -11.44 1.30
N ARG A 136 -10.95 -11.77 1.93
CA ARG A 136 -11.76 -10.83 2.71
C ARG A 136 -11.95 -11.36 4.13
N ALA A 137 -11.42 -10.64 5.11
CA ALA A 137 -11.55 -10.99 6.52
C ALA A 137 -12.11 -9.79 7.30
N GLY A 138 -13.41 -9.86 7.65
CA GLY A 138 -14.14 -8.75 8.27
C GLY A 138 -13.65 -8.35 9.68
N LYS A 139 -12.81 -9.17 10.31
CA LYS A 139 -12.16 -8.89 11.60
C LYS A 139 -10.67 -8.54 11.47
N GLY A 140 -10.14 -8.46 10.24
CA GLY A 140 -8.73 -8.21 9.98
C GLY A 140 -8.01 -9.42 9.37
N LEU A 141 -6.84 -9.17 8.78
CA LEU A 141 -6.02 -10.16 8.08
C LEU A 141 -4.59 -10.17 8.63
N PHE A 142 -4.13 -11.33 9.10
CA PHE A 142 -2.75 -11.54 9.53
C PHE A 142 -2.02 -12.39 8.49
N ILE A 143 -0.94 -11.84 7.91
CA ILE A 143 -0.07 -12.52 6.94
C ILE A 143 1.30 -12.63 7.58
N SER A 144 1.73 -13.84 7.89
CA SER A 144 2.97 -14.08 8.63
C SER A 144 3.81 -15.18 7.99
N ALA A 145 5.13 -14.97 7.98
CA ALA A 145 6.14 -15.99 7.69
C ALA A 145 6.81 -16.53 8.97
N ASP A 146 6.21 -16.28 10.14
CA ASP A 146 6.65 -16.84 11.42
C ASP A 146 6.27 -18.31 11.51
N GLN A 147 7.23 -19.14 11.87
CA GLN A 147 6.99 -20.58 11.97
C GLN A 147 6.16 -20.90 13.22
N GLN A 148 4.98 -21.48 13.01
CA GLN A 148 4.19 -22.11 14.07
C GLN A 148 4.16 -23.63 13.89
N THR A 149 5.07 -24.33 14.57
CA THR A 149 5.25 -25.77 14.43
C THR A 149 3.96 -26.52 14.75
N LYS A 150 3.51 -27.38 13.83
CA LYS A 150 2.31 -28.23 14.00
C LYS A 150 1.03 -27.46 14.40
N ALA A 151 0.94 -26.18 14.03
CA ALA A 151 -0.14 -25.29 14.49
C ALA A 151 -0.34 -25.32 16.02
N SER A 152 0.75 -25.51 16.78
CA SER A 152 0.71 -25.50 18.25
C SER A 152 0.67 -24.07 18.77
N GLY A 153 -0.54 -23.49 18.83
CA GLY A 153 -0.75 -22.12 19.29
C GLY A 153 -2.09 -21.58 18.82
N GLN A 154 -2.32 -20.29 19.08
CA GLN A 154 -3.48 -19.59 18.52
C GLN A 154 -3.23 -19.29 17.04
N GLN A 155 -4.30 -19.28 16.24
CA GLN A 155 -4.23 -18.90 14.82
C GLN A 155 -3.63 -17.50 14.61
N LEU A 156 -3.86 -16.59 15.57
CA LEU A 156 -3.39 -15.21 15.58
C LEU A 156 -2.26 -14.99 16.60
N ASP A 157 -1.48 -16.02 16.92
CA ASP A 157 -0.28 -15.81 17.74
C ASP A 157 0.69 -14.89 17.00
N MET A 158 0.93 -13.75 17.60
CA MET A 158 1.71 -12.65 17.02
C MET A 158 2.64 -12.03 18.06
N SER A 159 3.04 -12.79 19.08
CA SER A 159 3.83 -12.31 20.20
C SER A 159 5.12 -11.61 19.74
N VAL A 160 5.85 -12.23 18.80
CA VAL A 160 7.06 -11.64 18.18
C VAL A 160 6.74 -10.39 17.37
N VAL A 161 5.58 -10.35 16.71
CA VAL A 161 5.17 -9.21 15.88
C VAL A 161 4.82 -7.99 16.73
N ILE A 162 4.19 -8.21 17.90
CA ILE A 162 3.89 -7.15 18.86
C ILE A 162 5.19 -6.48 19.33
N GLU A 163 6.23 -7.26 19.65
CA GLU A 163 7.54 -6.70 20.03
C GLU A 163 8.14 -5.81 18.92
N GLN A 164 7.96 -6.18 17.64
CA GLN A 164 8.40 -5.36 16.51
C GLN A 164 7.60 -4.07 16.37
N LEU A 165 6.27 -4.13 16.53
CA LEU A 165 5.40 -2.95 16.54
C LEU A 165 5.78 -1.98 17.67
N GLU A 166 6.08 -2.50 18.86
CA GLU A 166 6.52 -1.71 20.02
C GLU A 166 7.89 -1.09 19.80
N THR A 167 8.83 -1.84 19.24
CA THR A 167 10.17 -1.34 18.89
C THR A 167 10.09 -0.20 17.88
N ALA A 168 9.30 -0.36 16.80
CA ALA A 168 9.10 0.67 15.80
C ALA A 168 8.48 1.94 16.40
N LEU A 169 7.45 1.78 17.25
CA LEU A 169 6.82 2.91 17.94
C LEU A 169 7.80 3.62 18.90
N SER A 170 8.65 2.88 19.59
CA SER A 170 9.68 3.43 20.48
C SER A 170 10.68 4.30 19.73
N ILE A 171 11.17 3.83 18.57
CA ILE A 171 12.04 4.60 17.68
C ILE A 171 11.34 5.88 17.23
N ALA A 172 10.09 5.79 16.75
CA ALA A 172 9.31 6.93 16.30
C ALA A 172 9.11 7.98 17.40
N LYS A 173 8.79 7.56 18.62
CA LYS A 173 8.64 8.46 19.79
C LYS A 173 9.96 9.15 20.15
N SER A 174 11.05 8.37 20.22
CA SER A 174 12.37 8.91 20.57
C SER A 174 12.85 9.96 19.58
N LEU A 175 12.74 9.67 18.27
CA LEU A 175 13.14 10.60 17.21
C LEU A 175 12.21 11.82 17.14
N SER A 176 10.89 11.64 17.34
CA SER A 176 9.94 12.76 17.39
C SER A 176 10.27 13.70 18.55
N LYS A 177 10.64 13.16 19.72
CA LYS A 177 11.05 13.98 20.86
C LYS A 177 12.37 14.71 20.60
N ALA A 178 13.32 14.05 19.94
CA ALA A 178 14.58 14.69 19.56
C ALA A 178 14.36 15.84 18.55
N ALA A 179 13.47 15.66 17.58
CA ALA A 179 13.09 16.71 16.64
C ALA A 179 12.44 17.90 17.34
N GLU A 180 11.51 17.65 18.28
CA GLU A 180 10.86 18.70 19.09
C GLU A 180 11.89 19.52 19.88
N ILE A 181 12.84 18.86 20.56
CA ILE A 181 13.93 19.52 21.29
C ILE A 181 14.80 20.37 20.33
N GLY A 182 15.01 19.87 19.12
CA GLY A 182 15.72 20.56 18.04
C GLY A 182 14.91 21.62 17.30
N GLN A 183 13.72 21.99 17.79
CA GLN A 183 12.79 22.93 17.16
C GLN A 183 12.28 22.49 15.77
N GLY A 184 12.42 21.21 15.41
CA GLY A 184 11.79 20.62 14.24
C GLY A 184 10.34 20.20 14.51
N LYS A 185 9.56 19.96 13.46
CA LYS A 185 8.18 19.46 13.59
C LYS A 185 8.22 17.99 14.06
N PRO A 186 7.60 17.63 15.21
CA PRO A 186 7.54 16.24 15.66
C PRO A 186 6.65 15.40 14.74
N GLY A 187 6.96 14.11 14.63
CA GLY A 187 6.11 13.16 13.91
C GLY A 187 4.86 12.76 14.69
N ASP A 188 3.83 12.28 13.98
CA ASP A 188 2.57 11.79 14.56
C ASP A 188 2.73 10.41 15.21
N SER A 189 3.43 10.37 16.34
CA SER A 189 3.60 9.16 17.13
C SER A 189 2.31 8.70 17.83
N ALA A 190 1.34 9.59 18.03
CA ALA A 190 0.04 9.27 18.61
C ALA A 190 -0.81 8.42 17.65
N GLY A 191 -0.90 8.81 16.37
CA GLY A 191 -1.57 8.03 15.33
C GLY A 191 -0.96 6.64 15.17
N GLN A 192 0.37 6.53 15.21
CA GLN A 192 1.07 5.23 15.17
C GLN A 192 0.78 4.37 16.42
N ALA A 193 0.64 4.97 17.61
CA ALA A 193 0.26 4.23 18.81
C ALA A 193 -1.17 3.66 18.73
N VAL A 194 -2.12 4.42 18.16
CA VAL A 194 -3.48 3.95 17.89
C VAL A 194 -3.48 2.80 16.88
N LEU A 195 -2.62 2.86 15.87
CA LEU A 195 -2.45 1.76 14.91
C LEU A 195 -1.95 0.48 15.60
N ASN A 196 -0.95 0.58 16.49
CA ASN A 196 -0.49 -0.59 17.27
C ASN A 196 -1.64 -1.23 18.06
N GLN A 197 -2.44 -0.43 18.77
CA GLN A 197 -3.58 -0.95 19.54
C GLN A 197 -4.65 -1.62 18.66
N ALA A 198 -4.83 -1.14 17.43
CA ALA A 198 -5.76 -1.71 16.47
C ALA A 198 -5.28 -3.06 15.91
N LEU A 199 -3.97 -3.17 15.65
CA LEU A 199 -3.35 -4.36 15.04
C LEU A 199 -2.97 -5.44 16.04
N GLU A 200 -2.74 -5.09 17.32
CA GLU A 200 -2.49 -6.03 18.40
C GLU A 200 -3.68 -6.99 18.56
N GLY A 201 -3.44 -8.28 18.31
CA GLY A 201 -4.49 -9.31 18.27
C GLY A 201 -5.55 -9.09 17.19
N LEU A 202 -5.31 -8.18 16.22
CA LEU A 202 -6.31 -7.68 15.28
C LEU A 202 -7.64 -7.28 15.97
N LYS A 203 -7.55 -6.52 17.07
CA LYS A 203 -8.71 -5.98 17.80
C LYS A 203 -9.64 -5.16 16.90
N LYS A 204 -9.10 -4.55 15.84
CA LYS A 204 -9.84 -3.83 14.79
C LYS A 204 -9.52 -4.42 13.40
N PRO A 205 -10.40 -4.23 12.39
CA PRO A 205 -10.20 -4.77 11.05
C PRO A 205 -9.06 -4.06 10.30
N GLY A 206 -7.83 -4.50 10.56
CA GLY A 206 -6.61 -4.07 9.87
C GLY A 206 -5.92 -5.23 9.13
N ILE A 207 -4.81 -4.91 8.46
CA ILE A 207 -3.91 -5.91 7.87
C ILE A 207 -2.57 -5.79 8.58
N LEU A 208 -2.07 -6.90 9.11
CA LEU A 208 -0.74 -7.00 9.69
C LEU A 208 0.09 -7.99 8.89
N MET A 209 1.21 -7.51 8.33
CA MET A 209 2.15 -8.33 7.55
C MET A 209 3.48 -8.39 8.28
N HIS A 210 3.98 -9.59 8.56
CA HIS A 210 5.26 -9.78 9.24
C HIS A 210 6.06 -10.92 8.61
N ALA A 211 7.37 -10.72 8.49
CA ALA A 211 8.29 -11.77 8.09
C ALA A 211 9.65 -11.56 8.77
N PRO A 212 10.22 -12.59 9.42
CA PRO A 212 11.46 -12.46 10.18
C PRO A 212 12.70 -12.18 9.30
N GLN A 213 12.60 -12.42 8.00
CA GLN A 213 13.68 -12.24 7.02
C GLN A 213 13.36 -11.17 5.97
N GLY A 214 12.48 -10.22 6.32
CA GLY A 214 12.14 -9.07 5.47
C GLY A 214 10.91 -9.27 4.58
N ILE A 215 10.40 -8.14 4.07
CA ILE A 215 9.22 -8.07 3.20
C ILE A 215 9.60 -7.30 1.94
N GLY A 216 9.34 -7.86 0.77
CA GLY A 216 9.51 -7.19 -0.52
C GLY A 216 8.16 -6.74 -1.09
N ILE A 217 8.04 -5.46 -1.45
CA ILE A 217 6.89 -4.90 -2.17
C ILE A 217 7.42 -4.32 -3.47
N ILE A 218 7.16 -5.00 -4.58
CA ILE A 218 7.72 -4.69 -5.90
C ILE A 218 6.65 -4.74 -6.97
N SER A 219 6.78 -3.87 -7.96
CA SER A 219 5.97 -3.86 -9.17
C SER A 219 6.79 -3.22 -10.30
N PRO A 220 6.69 -3.71 -11.55
CA PRO A 220 7.22 -2.98 -12.70
C PRO A 220 6.46 -1.68 -12.95
N GLU A 221 5.24 -1.58 -12.41
CA GLU A 221 4.38 -0.40 -12.44
C GLU A 221 4.38 0.34 -11.09
N ALA A 222 3.57 1.38 -10.97
CA ALA A 222 3.49 2.19 -9.76
C ALA A 222 3.14 1.37 -8.49
N VAL A 223 3.83 1.68 -7.39
CA VAL A 223 3.47 1.27 -6.02
C VAL A 223 3.01 2.51 -5.25
N ARG A 224 1.87 2.44 -4.56
CA ARG A 224 1.33 3.54 -3.76
C ARG A 224 1.11 3.10 -2.32
N VAL A 225 1.64 3.86 -1.37
CA VAL A 225 1.34 3.75 0.06
C VAL A 225 0.65 5.05 0.46
N ALA A 226 -0.60 4.96 0.90
CA ALA A 226 -1.42 6.13 1.21
C ALA A 226 -2.30 5.84 2.44
N SER A 227 -2.53 6.88 3.24
CA SER A 227 -3.50 6.90 4.33
C SER A 227 -4.31 8.18 4.21
N GLY A 228 -5.64 8.06 4.16
CA GLY A 228 -6.52 9.19 3.84
C GLY A 228 -6.68 10.20 4.99
N ASN A 229 -6.80 9.69 6.22
CA ASN A 229 -7.14 10.51 7.40
C ASN A 229 -6.09 10.42 8.52
N HIS A 230 -5.00 9.68 8.31
CA HIS A 230 -3.96 9.43 9.29
C HIS A 230 -2.58 9.45 8.63
N SER A 231 -1.52 9.49 9.42
CA SER A 231 -0.14 9.55 8.94
C SER A 231 0.36 8.22 8.37
N VAL A 232 1.20 8.29 7.33
CA VAL A 232 2.03 7.16 6.89
C VAL A 232 3.34 7.20 7.68
N GLY A 233 3.62 6.14 8.45
CA GLY A 233 4.87 6.00 9.19
C GLY A 233 5.88 5.11 8.44
N VAL A 234 7.12 5.59 8.30
CA VAL A 234 8.26 4.79 7.81
C VAL A 234 9.33 4.81 8.88
N ILE A 235 9.57 3.66 9.52
CA ILE A 235 10.50 3.52 10.64
C ILE A 235 11.57 2.50 10.28
N ALA A 236 12.83 2.86 10.49
CA ALA A 236 13.97 1.97 10.30
C ALA A 236 14.87 1.99 11.55
N GLY A 237 15.32 0.82 11.98
CA GLY A 237 16.34 0.71 13.04
C GLY A 237 17.76 1.07 12.57
N LYS A 238 17.95 1.23 11.26
CA LYS A 238 19.20 1.65 10.61
C LYS A 238 18.94 2.87 9.71
N ASN A 239 19.06 2.71 8.39
CA ASN A 239 18.82 3.76 7.42
C ASN A 239 17.43 3.62 6.80
N ALA A 240 16.84 4.75 6.43
CA ALA A 240 15.75 4.81 5.47
C ALA A 240 16.30 5.37 4.16
N ASP A 241 16.58 4.49 3.20
CA ASP A 241 17.19 4.86 1.93
C ASP A 241 16.08 5.09 0.87
N ILE A 242 16.06 6.29 0.27
CA ILE A 242 15.13 6.66 -0.80
C ILE A 242 15.98 6.94 -2.05
N SER A 243 15.78 6.15 -3.10
CA SER A 243 16.51 6.26 -4.36
C SER A 243 15.54 6.34 -5.54
N ALA A 244 15.74 7.32 -6.42
CA ALA A 244 14.99 7.48 -7.66
C ALA A 244 15.96 7.69 -8.82
N LEU A 245 15.66 7.08 -9.97
CA LEU A 245 16.45 7.29 -11.20
C LEU A 245 16.17 8.67 -11.82
N LYS A 246 14.96 9.18 -11.59
CA LYS A 246 14.53 10.51 -12.02
C LYS A 246 14.53 11.42 -10.81
N ASP A 247 13.34 11.72 -10.28
CA ASP A 247 13.16 12.76 -9.28
C ASP A 247 12.72 12.18 -7.93
N ILE A 248 13.17 12.81 -6.85
CA ILE A 248 12.57 12.69 -5.52
C ILE A 248 11.84 14.01 -5.26
N THR A 249 10.52 13.96 -5.17
CA THR A 249 9.68 15.14 -4.88
C THR A 249 9.04 14.97 -3.50
N ALA A 250 9.18 15.98 -2.65
CA ALA A 250 8.55 16.05 -1.34
C ALA A 250 7.71 17.33 -1.24
N VAL A 251 6.41 17.17 -0.98
CA VAL A 251 5.45 18.28 -0.86
C VAL A 251 4.69 18.11 0.45
N GLY A 252 4.69 19.14 1.29
CA GLY A 252 3.89 19.19 2.51
C GLY A 252 2.83 20.28 2.39
N GLY A 253 1.57 19.97 2.77
CA GLY A 253 0.48 20.96 2.75
C GLY A 253 0.69 22.10 3.76
N GLU A 254 1.40 21.84 4.86
CA GLU A 254 1.73 22.86 5.86
C GLU A 254 3.24 23.15 5.92
N SER A 255 4.07 22.11 5.97
CA SER A 255 5.50 22.25 6.23
C SER A 255 6.27 21.01 5.80
N VAL A 256 7.53 21.19 5.41
CA VAL A 256 8.51 20.11 5.29
C VAL A 256 9.57 20.31 6.39
N SER A 257 9.76 19.31 7.25
CA SER A 257 10.73 19.35 8.35
C SER A 257 11.75 18.24 8.20
N LEU A 258 13.03 18.60 8.04
CA LEU A 258 14.16 17.67 7.96
C LEU A 258 15.07 17.90 9.18
N PHE A 259 15.30 16.86 9.96
CA PHE A 259 16.05 16.94 11.21
C PHE A 259 17.08 15.81 11.32
N ALA A 260 18.32 16.17 11.64
CA ALA A 260 19.40 15.23 11.88
C ALA A 260 20.01 15.45 13.27
N GLN A 261 19.94 14.44 14.14
CA GLN A 261 20.33 14.59 15.55
C GLN A 261 21.85 14.64 15.78
N LYS A 262 22.64 13.89 15.00
CA LYS A 262 24.07 13.63 15.30
C LYS A 262 25.02 14.05 14.20
N SER A 263 24.80 13.55 12.97
CA SER A 263 25.80 13.65 11.88
C SER A 263 25.60 14.84 10.94
N GLY A 264 24.69 15.76 11.27
CA GLY A 264 24.36 16.93 10.45
C GLY A 264 23.57 16.59 9.18
N MET A 265 23.39 17.59 8.32
CA MET A 265 22.69 17.49 7.04
C MET A 265 23.63 17.82 5.88
N LYS A 266 23.44 17.13 4.76
CA LYS A 266 24.20 17.33 3.51
C LYS A 266 23.22 17.51 2.36
N LEU A 267 23.29 18.64 1.68
CA LEU A 267 22.47 18.98 0.51
C LEU A 267 23.41 19.29 -0.65
N PHE A 268 23.44 18.41 -1.65
CA PHE A 268 24.33 18.55 -2.81
C PHE A 268 23.55 18.40 -4.11
N ALA A 269 23.85 19.26 -5.08
CA ALA A 269 23.52 19.04 -6.48
C ALA A 269 24.85 18.78 -7.21
N HIS A 270 25.06 17.57 -7.75
CA HIS A 270 26.29 17.27 -8.51
C HIS A 270 26.34 18.06 -9.82
N GLN A 271 25.19 18.18 -10.47
CA GLN A 271 24.94 19.02 -11.63
C GLN A 271 23.59 19.71 -11.45
N GLY A 272 23.41 20.86 -12.09
CA GLY A 272 22.22 21.68 -11.94
C GLY A 272 22.30 22.64 -10.74
N LYS A 273 21.33 23.55 -10.67
CA LYS A 273 21.26 24.58 -9.62
C LYS A 273 20.73 24.00 -8.31
N LEU A 274 21.32 24.41 -7.19
CA LEU A 274 20.67 24.31 -5.88
C LEU A 274 19.92 25.63 -5.64
N GLU A 275 18.61 25.54 -5.44
CA GLU A 275 17.74 26.71 -5.23
C GLU A 275 16.98 26.56 -3.92
N ILE A 276 17.06 27.57 -3.07
CA ILE A 276 16.41 27.62 -1.76
C ILE A 276 15.67 28.97 -1.68
N GLN A 277 14.37 28.92 -1.44
CA GLN A 277 13.52 30.12 -1.43
C GLN A 277 12.48 30.03 -0.30
N ALA A 278 12.27 31.15 0.38
CA ALA A 278 11.04 31.42 1.12
C ALA A 278 10.24 32.44 0.28
N GLN A 279 9.17 31.98 -0.38
CA GLN A 279 8.50 32.76 -1.45
C GLN A 279 7.60 33.88 -0.91
N ASP A 280 7.12 33.75 0.31
CA ASP A 280 6.24 34.73 0.97
C ASP A 280 6.58 34.91 2.47
N ASP A 281 7.76 34.48 2.89
CA ASP A 281 8.19 34.54 4.30
C ASP A 281 9.72 34.68 4.42
N GLU A 282 10.23 34.70 5.65
CA GLU A 282 11.64 34.81 5.98
C GLU A 282 12.44 33.55 5.64
N LEU A 283 13.63 33.76 5.06
CA LEU A 283 14.67 32.73 4.99
C LEU A 283 15.72 32.98 6.08
N SER A 284 15.79 32.08 7.07
CA SER A 284 16.75 32.16 8.17
C SER A 284 17.83 31.07 8.07
N MET A 285 19.10 31.45 8.21
CA MET A 285 20.25 30.54 8.26
C MET A 285 21.11 30.87 9.48
N LEU A 286 21.21 29.92 10.42
CA LEU A 286 21.93 30.09 11.68
C LEU A 286 22.91 28.93 11.90
N ALA A 287 24.14 29.25 12.30
CA ALA A 287 25.11 28.29 12.78
C ALA A 287 25.66 28.74 14.14
N LYS A 288 25.91 27.78 15.04
CA LYS A 288 26.59 28.04 16.32
C LYS A 288 28.09 28.33 16.12
N LYS A 289 28.66 27.81 15.04
CA LYS A 289 30.05 28.01 14.64
C LYS A 289 30.06 28.87 13.36
N ASP A 290 31.10 28.73 12.57
CA ASP A 290 31.33 29.52 11.37
C ASP A 290 30.28 29.27 10.28
N ILE A 291 30.03 30.30 9.47
CA ILE A 291 29.25 30.24 8.24
C ILE A 291 30.18 30.65 7.09
N ASP A 292 30.39 29.73 6.14
CA ASP A 292 31.20 29.97 4.94
C ASP A 292 30.29 30.13 3.71
N ILE A 293 30.38 31.28 3.03
CA ILE A 293 29.65 31.56 1.78
C ILE A 293 30.69 31.82 0.68
N THR A 294 30.87 30.85 -0.21
CA THR A 294 31.96 30.86 -1.20
C THR A 294 31.46 30.52 -2.60
N SER A 295 31.90 31.31 -3.58
CA SER A 295 31.87 30.94 -4.99
C SER A 295 33.29 30.65 -5.45
N ALA A 296 33.60 29.40 -5.79
CA ALA A 296 34.97 28.98 -6.11
C ALA A 296 35.48 29.57 -7.44
N GLU A 297 34.59 29.69 -8.43
CA GLU A 297 34.93 30.13 -9.80
C GLU A 297 34.08 31.32 -10.27
N GLY A 298 33.06 31.69 -9.50
CA GLY A 298 32.05 32.66 -9.92
C GLY A 298 32.01 33.91 -9.03
N LYS A 299 30.79 34.41 -8.80
CA LYS A 299 30.51 35.60 -8.00
C LYS A 299 29.61 35.28 -6.82
N VAL A 300 29.79 36.01 -5.72
CA VAL A 300 28.81 36.09 -4.64
C VAL A 300 28.04 37.41 -4.84
N THR A 301 26.72 37.33 -4.93
CA THR A 301 25.84 38.51 -5.05
C THR A 301 24.86 38.51 -3.89
N ILE A 302 24.91 39.58 -3.10
CA ILE A 302 23.99 39.83 -1.98
C ILE A 302 23.21 41.09 -2.36
N SER A 303 21.88 40.99 -2.36
CA SER A 303 21.01 42.09 -2.76
C SER A 303 19.77 42.08 -1.87
N ALA A 304 19.31 43.27 -1.49
CA ALA A 304 18.09 43.46 -0.73
C ALA A 304 17.35 44.69 -1.27
N SER A 305 16.02 44.66 -1.26
CA SER A 305 15.19 45.77 -1.73
C SER A 305 15.10 46.93 -0.72
N ARG A 306 15.32 46.65 0.57
CA ARG A 306 15.24 47.64 1.66
C ARG A 306 16.59 47.95 2.27
N GLU A 307 17.30 46.94 2.74
CA GLU A 307 18.46 47.14 3.60
C GLU A 307 19.39 45.92 3.62
N ILE A 308 20.71 46.16 3.59
CA ILE A 308 21.74 45.16 3.87
C ILE A 308 22.53 45.63 5.09
N VAL A 309 22.73 44.75 6.08
CA VAL A 309 23.55 45.00 7.27
C VAL A 309 24.55 43.86 7.45
N LEU A 310 25.83 44.19 7.54
CA LEU A 310 26.90 43.28 7.92
C LEU A 310 27.46 43.77 9.25
N SER A 311 27.36 42.99 10.32
CA SER A 311 27.74 43.43 11.66
C SER A 311 28.61 42.41 12.40
N SER A 312 29.60 42.88 13.17
CA SER A 312 30.42 42.05 14.04
C SER A 312 31.01 42.87 15.19
N GLY A 313 30.89 42.40 16.44
CA GLY A 313 31.53 43.01 17.61
C GLY A 313 31.19 44.50 17.85
N GLY A 314 30.03 44.97 17.37
CA GLY A 314 29.61 46.38 17.43
C GLY A 314 30.02 47.25 16.23
N GLY A 315 30.88 46.75 15.33
CA GLY A 315 31.12 47.36 14.01
C GLY A 315 30.11 46.88 12.97
N TYR A 316 29.79 47.73 11.99
CA TYR A 316 28.88 47.37 10.90
C TYR A 316 29.13 48.13 9.59
N ILE A 317 28.68 47.52 8.50
CA ILE A 317 28.50 48.12 7.18
C ILE A 317 27.01 48.02 6.86
N ARG A 318 26.37 49.16 6.56
CA ARG A 318 24.95 49.22 6.20
C ARG A 318 24.77 49.86 4.84
N ILE A 319 23.90 49.27 4.01
CA ILE A 319 23.50 49.81 2.71
C ILE A 319 21.98 50.00 2.73
N LYS A 320 21.52 51.25 2.61
CA LYS A 320 20.10 51.62 2.70
C LYS A 320 19.81 52.94 2.00
N ASP A 321 18.68 53.02 1.29
CA ASP A 321 18.20 54.25 0.61
C ASP A 321 19.26 54.91 -0.31
N GLY A 322 20.10 54.09 -0.96
CA GLY A 322 21.21 54.54 -1.81
C GLY A 322 22.47 54.98 -1.06
N ASN A 323 22.48 54.94 0.28
CA ASN A 323 23.61 55.35 1.11
C ASN A 323 24.39 54.14 1.65
N ILE A 324 25.68 54.35 1.89
CA ILE A 324 26.56 53.41 2.60
C ILE A 324 26.97 54.04 3.94
N GLU A 325 26.67 53.37 5.04
CA GLU A 325 27.03 53.78 6.40
C GLU A 325 28.07 52.79 6.97
N LEU A 326 29.21 53.33 7.41
CA LEU A 326 30.29 52.59 8.06
C LEU A 326 30.39 53.05 9.51
N GLY A 327 30.01 52.19 10.47
CA GLY A 327 30.02 52.53 11.88
C GLY A 327 30.83 51.54 12.71
N CYS A 328 31.66 52.02 13.63
CA CYS A 328 32.36 51.16 14.58
C CYS A 328 32.76 51.92 15.85
N PRO A 329 32.87 51.23 17.02
CA PRO A 329 33.37 51.83 18.25
C PRO A 329 34.88 52.10 18.23
N GLY A 330 35.62 51.38 17.38
CA GLY A 330 37.04 51.56 17.16
C GLY A 330 37.35 52.43 15.93
N ASN A 331 38.44 52.09 15.24
CA ASN A 331 38.91 52.82 14.05
C ASN A 331 38.45 52.12 12.76
N ILE A 332 38.06 52.91 11.75
CA ILE A 332 37.96 52.45 10.35
C ILE A 332 39.37 52.51 9.74
N LEU A 333 40.01 51.36 9.57
CA LEU A 333 41.35 51.27 8.99
C LEU A 333 41.29 50.97 7.48
N LEU A 334 41.63 51.97 6.66
CA LEU A 334 41.72 51.82 5.21
C LEU A 334 43.19 51.68 4.79
N LYS A 335 43.59 50.49 4.32
CA LYS A 335 44.93 50.23 3.77
C LYS A 335 44.87 50.20 2.25
N ALA A 336 45.07 51.35 1.60
CA ALA A 336 44.98 51.50 0.16
C ALA A 336 46.14 52.37 -0.39
N ALA A 337 46.58 52.08 -1.62
CA ALA A 337 47.56 52.91 -2.32
C ALA A 337 46.99 54.30 -2.71
N ASN A 338 45.69 54.37 -3.03
CA ASN A 338 44.95 55.61 -3.31
C ASN A 338 43.49 55.45 -2.89
N ILE A 339 42.87 56.53 -2.40
CA ILE A 339 41.41 56.63 -2.19
C ILE A 339 40.92 57.80 -3.05
N GLN A 340 40.09 57.53 -4.05
CA GLN A 340 39.54 58.55 -4.94
C GLN A 340 38.06 58.75 -4.65
N LYS A 341 37.67 59.99 -4.35
CA LYS A 341 36.26 60.39 -4.18
C LYS A 341 35.75 60.99 -5.50
N MET A 342 35.01 60.20 -6.27
CA MET A 342 34.37 60.61 -7.53
C MET A 342 32.94 61.14 -7.28
N GLY A 343 32.25 61.55 -8.36
CA GLY A 343 30.81 61.85 -8.30
C GLY A 343 29.97 60.62 -7.98
N ALA A 344 28.69 60.83 -7.64
CA ALA A 344 27.77 59.74 -7.33
C ALA A 344 27.53 58.83 -8.55
N GLU A 345 27.37 57.53 -8.30
CA GLU A 345 27.07 56.51 -9.30
C GLU A 345 25.98 55.58 -8.75
N ASN A 346 25.15 55.03 -9.63
CA ASN A 346 24.03 54.17 -9.26
C ASN A 346 24.10 52.83 -10.01
N VAL A 347 23.88 51.73 -9.29
CA VAL A 347 23.72 50.40 -9.87
C VAL A 347 22.27 49.97 -9.71
N ASN A 348 21.54 49.83 -10.81
CA ASN A 348 20.17 49.31 -10.81
C ASN A 348 20.21 47.77 -10.83
N ALA A 349 19.99 47.15 -9.67
CA ALA A 349 19.74 45.71 -9.58
C ALA A 349 18.22 45.46 -9.52
N PRO A 350 17.59 44.81 -10.52
CA PRO A 350 16.17 44.51 -10.46
C PRO A 350 15.87 43.49 -9.35
N ALA A 351 14.81 43.72 -8.59
CA ALA A 351 14.34 42.79 -7.57
C ALA A 351 13.84 41.48 -8.23
N PRO A 352 14.19 40.29 -7.72
CA PRO A 352 13.64 39.04 -8.21
C PRO A 352 12.12 39.01 -8.00
N ALA A 353 11.35 38.67 -9.04
CA ALA A 353 9.91 38.43 -8.92
C ALA A 353 9.67 37.02 -8.34
N LEU A 354 8.99 36.94 -7.19
CA LEU A 354 8.59 35.68 -6.58
C LEU A 354 7.19 35.25 -7.08
N PRO A 355 6.98 33.97 -7.40
CA PRO A 355 5.66 33.48 -7.80
C PRO A 355 4.67 33.52 -6.62
N ARG A 356 3.39 33.71 -6.92
CA ARG A 356 2.30 33.66 -5.93
C ARG A 356 1.42 32.44 -6.21
N GLY A 357 1.15 31.64 -5.18
CA GLY A 357 0.17 30.55 -5.23
C GLY A 357 -1.14 30.94 -4.55
N PHE A 358 -2.24 30.30 -4.94
CA PHE A 358 -3.57 30.49 -4.34
C PHE A 358 -4.05 29.16 -3.75
N SER A 359 -4.62 29.18 -2.54
CA SER A 359 -5.21 27.99 -1.91
C SER A 359 -6.55 28.28 -1.26
N GLY A 360 -7.35 27.23 -1.07
CA GLY A 360 -8.60 27.29 -0.33
C GLY A 360 -9.28 25.92 -0.19
N PHE A 361 -10.14 25.80 0.81
CA PHE A 361 -11.03 24.65 1.02
C PHE A 361 -12.49 25.11 0.96
N PHE A 362 -13.41 24.17 0.77
CA PHE A 362 -14.85 24.44 0.72
C PHE A 362 -15.58 23.66 1.80
N THR A 363 -16.66 24.24 2.35
CA THR A 363 -17.58 23.53 3.24
C THR A 363 -18.79 23.10 2.45
N LEU A 364 -18.99 21.78 2.32
CA LEU A 364 -20.18 21.20 1.73
C LEU A 364 -21.37 21.44 2.66
N LYS A 365 -22.42 22.05 2.12
CA LYS A 365 -23.68 22.29 2.80
C LYS A 365 -24.82 21.76 1.95
N ASP A 366 -25.82 21.22 2.63
CA ASP A 366 -27.09 20.85 2.02
C ASP A 366 -27.81 22.10 1.51
N GLN A 367 -28.30 22.05 0.27
CA GLN A 367 -28.82 23.23 -0.42
C GLN A 367 -30.16 23.72 0.16
N ASP A 368 -30.94 22.82 0.77
CA ASP A 368 -32.27 23.12 1.30
C ASP A 368 -32.23 23.48 2.79
N SER A 369 -31.42 22.77 3.58
CA SER A 369 -31.33 22.94 5.03
C SER A 369 -30.17 23.81 5.51
N GLY A 370 -29.16 24.05 4.66
CA GLY A 370 -27.95 24.78 5.00
C GLY A 370 -27.02 24.07 6.00
N GLN A 371 -27.35 22.84 6.41
CA GLN A 371 -26.54 22.04 7.33
C GLN A 371 -25.28 21.54 6.64
N VAL A 372 -24.20 21.41 7.41
CA VAL A 372 -22.93 20.84 6.91
C VAL A 372 -23.13 19.37 6.54
N LEU A 373 -22.47 18.93 5.47
CA LEU A 373 -22.50 17.55 4.99
C LEU A 373 -21.19 16.83 5.35
N PRO A 374 -21.09 16.23 6.55
CA PRO A 374 -19.91 15.48 6.94
C PRO A 374 -19.82 14.14 6.19
N HIS A 375 -18.60 13.68 5.92
CA HIS A 375 -18.32 12.38 5.29
C HIS A 375 -19.00 12.15 3.93
N LYS A 376 -19.27 13.22 3.19
CA LYS A 376 -19.92 13.19 1.87
C LYS A 376 -18.86 13.16 0.77
N ARG A 377 -19.09 12.36 -0.28
CA ARG A 377 -18.20 12.34 -1.44
C ARG A 377 -18.36 13.61 -2.26
N TYR A 378 -17.26 14.15 -2.73
CA TYR A 378 -17.23 15.34 -3.57
C TYR A 378 -16.23 15.22 -4.71
N ARG A 379 -16.41 16.08 -5.70
CA ARG A 379 -15.53 16.34 -6.82
C ARG A 379 -15.39 17.84 -7.01
N ILE A 380 -14.15 18.34 -7.07
CA ILE A 380 -13.82 19.72 -7.43
C ILE A 380 -13.09 19.70 -8.76
N THR A 381 -13.56 20.49 -9.73
CA THR A 381 -12.92 20.66 -11.03
C THR A 381 -12.41 22.08 -11.15
N THR A 382 -11.10 22.24 -11.38
CA THR A 382 -10.46 23.54 -11.63
C THR A 382 -10.68 24.01 -13.07
N ALA A 383 -10.47 25.31 -13.34
CA ALA A 383 -10.66 25.87 -14.69
C ALA A 383 -9.67 25.31 -15.74
N ASP A 384 -8.49 24.85 -15.31
CA ASP A 384 -7.51 24.14 -16.14
C ASP A 384 -7.86 22.64 -16.32
N GLY A 385 -8.98 22.18 -15.78
CA GLY A 385 -9.53 20.84 -15.98
C GLY A 385 -9.00 19.76 -15.03
N GLN A 386 -8.26 20.13 -13.98
CA GLN A 386 -7.86 19.16 -12.95
C GLN A 386 -9.05 18.78 -12.07
N VAL A 387 -9.16 17.50 -11.74
CA VAL A 387 -10.27 16.95 -10.97
C VAL A 387 -9.74 16.40 -9.64
N PHE A 388 -10.27 16.93 -8.53
CA PHE A 388 -9.97 16.52 -7.17
C PHE A 388 -11.19 15.83 -6.56
N GLU A 389 -11.09 14.54 -6.25
CA GLU A 389 -12.16 13.78 -5.59
C GLU A 389 -11.79 13.42 -4.16
N GLY A 390 -12.75 13.45 -3.26
CA GLY A 390 -12.52 13.15 -1.85
C GLY A 390 -13.81 12.92 -1.06
N VAL A 391 -13.63 12.76 0.24
CA VAL A 391 -14.72 12.67 1.23
C VAL A 391 -14.53 13.80 2.22
N SER A 392 -15.59 14.54 2.54
CA SER A 392 -15.52 15.65 3.49
C SER A 392 -15.23 15.19 4.92
N ASP A 393 -14.61 16.05 5.72
CA ASP A 393 -14.35 15.79 7.13
C ASP A 393 -15.63 15.86 7.99
N GLU A 394 -15.47 15.73 9.32
CA GLU A 394 -16.56 15.83 10.30
C GLU A 394 -17.26 17.19 10.34
N ASN A 395 -16.64 18.23 9.78
CA ASN A 395 -17.19 19.58 9.68
C ASN A 395 -17.71 19.89 8.26
N GLY A 396 -17.73 18.89 7.36
CA GLY A 396 -18.14 19.04 5.97
C GLY A 396 -17.10 19.74 5.09
N LYS A 397 -15.85 19.90 5.52
CA LYS A 397 -14.80 20.55 4.72
C LYS A 397 -14.19 19.59 3.70
N THR A 398 -13.92 20.09 2.51
CA THR A 398 -13.11 19.42 1.49
C THR A 398 -11.62 19.52 1.85
N VAL A 399 -10.77 18.77 1.16
CA VAL A 399 -9.33 19.03 1.19
C VAL A 399 -9.05 20.42 0.65
N GLU A 400 -7.99 21.05 1.14
CA GLU A 400 -7.50 22.30 0.60
C GLU A 400 -6.87 22.06 -0.78
N ILE A 401 -7.26 22.88 -1.76
CA ILE A 401 -6.77 22.80 -3.14
C ILE A 401 -5.85 23.98 -3.41
N HIS A 402 -4.73 23.71 -4.06
CA HIS A 402 -3.74 24.71 -4.47
C HIS A 402 -3.78 24.91 -5.99
N THR A 403 -3.78 26.16 -6.44
CA THR A 403 -3.81 26.55 -7.86
C THR A 403 -2.77 27.64 -8.14
N ALA A 404 -2.30 27.70 -9.39
CA ALA A 404 -1.36 28.72 -9.84
C ALA A 404 -2.02 30.09 -10.08
N THR A 405 -3.33 30.11 -10.34
CA THR A 405 -4.14 31.29 -10.65
C THR A 405 -5.48 31.23 -9.90
N PRO A 406 -6.04 32.39 -9.49
CA PRO A 406 -7.33 32.42 -8.83
C PRO A 406 -8.44 32.20 -9.86
N ASP A 407 -8.86 30.96 -10.02
CA ASP A 407 -9.85 30.56 -11.03
C ASP A 407 -11.17 30.06 -10.41
N LYS A 408 -12.25 30.09 -11.21
CA LYS A 408 -13.54 29.51 -10.81
C LYS A 408 -13.44 27.99 -10.70
N LEU A 409 -13.91 27.44 -9.60
CA LEU A 409 -13.98 26.00 -9.34
C LEU A 409 -15.42 25.51 -9.47
N ASN A 410 -15.62 24.35 -10.11
CA ASN A 410 -16.91 23.65 -10.12
C ASN A 410 -16.88 22.57 -9.03
N ILE A 411 -17.87 22.55 -8.15
CA ILE A 411 -17.94 21.64 -7.00
C ILE A 411 -19.22 20.83 -7.07
N GLU A 412 -19.08 19.52 -7.13
CA GLU A 412 -20.17 18.55 -7.15
C GLU A 412 -20.03 17.63 -5.92
N HIS A 413 -21.15 17.22 -5.34
CA HIS A 413 -21.16 16.25 -4.24
C HIS A 413 -22.20 15.17 -4.51
N PHE A 414 -21.92 13.93 -4.08
CA PHE A 414 -22.67 12.73 -4.46
C PHE A 414 -23.14 11.94 -3.24
#